data_AF-A0A859D0X0-F1
#
_entry.id   AF-A0A859D0X0-F1
#
_cell.length_a   1.000
_cell.length_b   1.000
_cell.length_c   1.000
_cell.angle_alpha   90.00
_cell.angle_beta   90.00
_cell.angle_gamma   90.00
#
_symmetry.space_group_name_H-M   'P 1'
#
loop_
_entity.id
_entity.type
_entity.pdbx_description
1 polymer ?
#
loop_
_entity_poly.entity_id
_entity_poly.type
_entity_poly.pdbx_seq_one_letter_code
_entity_poly.pdbx_strand_id
1 'polypeptide(L)'
;MSRFELGFKSSDLPVTLKGCRYENDTCPSFYFRVDDQYYQLWVEHKEKAQREDPDSPRYTVCKAINEGYDASPEIYTDHDFTDLFQAEEVSSMIRFVSEMQ
;
A
#
# COMPACT_ATOMS: atom_id res chain seq x y z
N MET A 1 8.02 8.34 -21.61
CA MET A 1 8.03 7.60 -20.33
C MET A 1 6.67 7.84 -19.67
N SER A 2 5.89 6.78 -19.44
CA SER A 2 4.57 6.91 -18.81
C SER A 2 4.76 7.14 -17.31
N ARG A 3 4.05 8.12 -16.74
CA ARG A 3 4.09 8.43 -15.31
C ARG A 3 3.40 7.28 -14.55
N PHE A 4 3.96 6.83 -13.42
CA PHE A 4 3.30 5.85 -12.56
C PHE A 4 1.92 6.37 -12.12
N GLU A 5 0.90 5.52 -12.21
CA GLU A 5 -0.48 5.86 -11.85
C GLU A 5 -0.94 5.03 -10.65
N LEU A 6 -1.36 5.69 -9.57
CA LEU A 6 -1.93 5.02 -8.40
C LEU A 6 -3.32 4.42 -8.69
N GLY A 7 -4.07 5.03 -9.60
CA GLY A 7 -5.47 4.66 -9.88
C GLY A 7 -6.49 5.18 -8.85
N PHE A 8 -6.04 5.87 -7.80
CA PHE A 8 -6.86 6.55 -6.79
C PHE A 8 -6.20 7.87 -6.35
N LYS A 9 -6.95 8.70 -5.62
CA LYS A 9 -6.45 9.85 -4.87
C LYS A 9 -6.43 9.49 -3.39
N SER A 10 -5.50 10.08 -2.63
CA SER A 10 -5.47 9.88 -1.16
C SER A 10 -6.80 10.24 -0.48
N SER A 11 -7.56 11.19 -1.02
CA SER A 11 -8.90 11.57 -0.55
C SER A 11 -9.98 10.50 -0.74
N ASP A 12 -9.72 9.46 -1.54
CA ASP A 12 -10.67 8.37 -1.77
C ASP A 12 -10.65 7.34 -0.63
N LEU A 13 -9.66 7.44 0.27
CA LEU A 13 -9.48 6.55 1.41
C LEU A 13 -9.81 7.28 2.72
N PRO A 14 -10.46 6.62 3.70
CA PRO A 14 -10.74 7.19 5.02
C PRO A 14 -9.51 7.18 5.95
N VAL A 15 -8.30 7.10 5.39
CA VAL A 15 -7.03 7.09 6.12
C VAL A 15 -6.04 8.07 5.50
N THR A 16 -5.10 8.55 6.31
CA THR A 16 -4.01 9.38 5.79
C THR A 16 -2.86 8.48 5.33
N LEU A 17 -2.64 8.41 4.02
CA LEU A 17 -1.47 7.76 3.46
C LEU A 17 -0.22 8.62 3.64
N LYS A 18 0.87 8.00 4.10
CA LYS A 18 2.22 8.57 4.13
C LYS A 18 3.13 7.72 3.22
N GLY A 19 3.90 8.36 2.35
CA GLY A 19 4.77 7.64 1.41
C GLY A 19 5.97 6.99 2.10
N CYS A 20 6.26 5.74 1.78
CA CYS A 20 7.51 5.09 2.19
C CYS A 20 8.62 5.35 1.16
N ARG A 21 8.38 5.09 -0.13
CA ARG A 21 9.33 5.31 -1.24
C ARG A 21 8.58 5.51 -2.56
N TYR A 22 8.83 6.60 -3.27
CA TYR A 22 8.11 6.95 -4.51
C TYR A 22 9.02 7.12 -5.74
N GLU A 23 10.31 7.44 -5.58
CA GLU A 23 11.10 7.93 -6.73
C GLU A 23 11.94 6.88 -7.46
N ASN A 24 12.21 5.70 -6.87
CA ASN A 24 13.08 4.68 -7.50
C ASN A 24 12.59 3.23 -7.39
N ASP A 25 11.47 2.95 -6.73
CA ASP A 25 10.96 1.58 -6.61
C ASP A 25 9.95 1.26 -7.72
N THR A 26 10.09 0.07 -8.30
CA THR A 26 9.17 -0.50 -9.30
C THR A 26 7.76 -0.69 -8.74
N CYS A 27 7.64 -0.83 -7.41
CA CYS A 27 6.37 -0.99 -6.70
C CYS A 27 6.31 0.01 -5.52
N PRO A 28 5.71 1.20 -5.68
CA PRO A 28 5.61 2.17 -4.60
C PRO A 28 4.74 1.66 -3.44
N SER A 29 5.16 2.03 -2.23
CA SER A 29 4.42 1.74 -1.01
C SER A 29 4.11 2.96 -0.17
N PHE A 30 2.97 2.88 0.50
CA PHE A 30 2.47 3.86 1.45
C PHE A 30 2.16 3.17 2.75
N TYR A 31 2.26 3.87 3.86
CA TYR A 31 1.76 3.38 5.13
C TYR A 31 0.61 4.25 5.65
N PHE A 32 -0.21 3.64 6.47
CA PHE A 32 -1.28 4.29 7.22
C PHE A 32 -1.48 3.58 8.56
N ARG A 33 -2.30 4.17 9.42
CA ARG A 33 -2.54 3.68 10.77
C ARG A 33 -4.03 3.60 11.05
N VAL A 34 -4.47 2.50 11.66
CA VAL A 34 -5.85 2.29 12.14
C VAL A 34 -5.76 1.64 13.52
N ASP A 35 -6.46 2.18 14.53
CA ASP A 35 -6.46 1.69 15.92
C ASP A 35 -5.08 1.29 16.45
N ASP A 36 -4.14 2.23 16.37
CA ASP A 36 -2.74 2.09 16.76
C ASP A 36 -1.88 1.10 15.94
N GLN A 37 -2.45 0.30 15.04
CA GLN A 37 -1.74 -0.62 14.16
C GLN A 37 -1.32 0.04 12.84
N TYR A 38 -0.09 -0.20 12.41
CA TYR A 38 0.40 0.21 11.10
C TYR A 38 0.06 -0.82 10.02
N TYR A 39 -0.22 -0.30 8.83
CA TYR A 39 -0.46 -1.08 7.62
C TYR A 39 0.32 -0.48 6.46
N GLN A 40 0.66 -1.32 5.49
CA GLN A 40 1.33 -0.91 4.27
C GLN A 40 0.45 -1.25 3.06
N LEU A 41 0.28 -0.27 2.18
CA LEU A 41 -0.36 -0.39 0.89
C LEU A 41 0.72 -0.40 -0.18
N TRP A 42 0.86 -1.53 -0.86
CA TRP A 42 1.68 -1.69 -2.06
C TRP A 42 0.83 -1.45 -3.29
N VAL A 43 1.38 -0.71 -4.25
CA VAL A 43 0.70 -0.40 -5.51
C VAL A 43 1.61 -0.78 -6.66
N GLU A 44 1.19 -1.78 -7.41
CA GLU A 44 1.86 -2.24 -8.61
C GLU A 44 1.46 -1.42 -9.84
N HIS A 45 2.25 -1.54 -10.90
CA HIS A 45 1.92 -0.95 -12.19
C HIS A 45 0.58 -1.47 -12.72
N LYS A 46 -0.18 -0.57 -13.39
CA LYS A 46 -1.40 -0.97 -14.10
C LYS A 46 -1.10 -2.05 -15.15
N GLU A 47 -0.04 -1.84 -15.93
CA GLU A 47 0.42 -2.80 -16.93
C GLU A 47 1.22 -3.92 -16.26
N LYS A 48 0.73 -5.17 -16.36
CA LYS A 48 1.38 -6.35 -15.74
C LYS A 48 2.85 -6.51 -16.13
N ALA A 49 3.20 -6.19 -17.37
CA ALA A 49 4.58 -6.29 -17.88
C ALA A 49 5.55 -5.30 -17.21
N GLN A 50 5.07 -4.34 -16.44
CA GLN A 50 5.86 -3.36 -15.70
C GLN A 50 5.88 -3.64 -14.19
N ARG A 51 5.14 -4.64 -13.70
CA ARG A 51 5.10 -5.02 -12.29
C ARG A 51 6.41 -5.65 -11.88
N GLU A 52 6.71 -5.55 -10.59
CA GLU A 52 7.81 -6.34 -10.00
C GLU A 52 7.50 -7.83 -10.10
N ASP A 53 6.26 -8.21 -9.81
CA ASP A 53 5.70 -9.54 -10.09
C ASP A 53 4.51 -9.41 -11.07
N PRO A 54 4.63 -9.88 -12.33
CA PRO A 54 3.55 -9.83 -13.32
C PRO A 54 2.27 -10.57 -12.91
N ASP A 55 2.37 -11.53 -11.99
CA ASP A 55 1.26 -12.34 -11.51
C ASP A 55 0.61 -11.74 -10.25
N SER A 56 1.25 -10.77 -9.59
CA SER A 56 0.69 -10.09 -8.42
C SER A 56 -0.52 -9.23 -8.78
N PRO A 57 -1.54 -9.15 -7.91
CA PRO A 57 -2.61 -8.17 -8.04
C PRO A 57 -2.10 -6.74 -7.87
N ARG A 58 -2.80 -5.78 -8.47
CA ARG A 58 -2.34 -4.39 -8.47
C ARG A 58 -2.19 -3.76 -7.07
N TYR A 59 -3.06 -4.12 -6.13
CA TYR A 59 -3.12 -3.52 -4.81
C TYR A 59 -2.99 -4.60 -3.74
N THR A 60 -2.07 -4.40 -2.80
CA THR A 60 -1.84 -5.30 -1.67
C THR A 60 -1.81 -4.51 -0.37
N VAL A 61 -2.55 -4.98 0.64
CA VAL A 61 -2.50 -4.40 2.00
C VAL A 61 -1.94 -5.45 2.96
N CYS A 62 -0.87 -5.09 3.65
CA CYS A 62 -0.19 -5.92 4.64
C CYS A 62 -0.25 -5.26 6.02
N LYS A 63 -0.07 -6.07 7.08
CA LYS A 63 0.35 -5.52 8.37
C LYS A 63 1.76 -4.95 8.24
N ALA A 64 2.04 -3.95 9.05
CA ALA A 64 3.36 -3.34 9.11
C ALA A 64 3.80 -3.08 10.55
N ILE A 65 5.11 -3.12 10.76
CA ILE A 65 5.76 -2.84 12.04
C ILE A 65 6.47 -1.49 11.90
N ASN A 66 6.38 -0.67 12.96
CA ASN A 66 7.25 0.49 13.11
C ASN A 66 8.49 0.07 13.90
N GLU A 67 9.63 -0.07 13.23
CA GLU A 67 10.93 -0.32 13.87
C GLU A 67 11.63 0.98 14.30
N GLY A 68 11.08 2.12 13.90
CA GLY A 68 11.54 3.45 14.27
C GLY A 68 10.86 4.00 15.52
N TYR A 69 10.62 5.30 15.53
CA TYR A 69 9.95 6.01 16.63
C TYR A 69 8.67 6.69 16.15
N ASP A 70 7.75 7.02 17.05
CA ASP A 70 6.50 7.72 16.66
C ASP A 70 6.75 9.06 15.95
N ALA A 71 7.82 9.77 16.33
CA ALA A 71 8.21 11.03 15.70
C ALA A 71 8.92 10.85 14.35
N SER A 72 9.47 9.66 14.08
CA SER A 72 10.19 9.32 12.85
C SER A 72 9.97 7.84 12.54
N PRO A 73 8.80 7.47 11.98
CA PRO A 73 8.45 6.08 11.76
C PRO A 73 9.33 5.43 10.70
N GLU A 74 9.74 4.19 10.94
CA GLU A 74 10.44 3.33 9.98
C GLU A 74 9.56 2.10 9.77
N ILE A 75 8.74 2.14 8.72
CA ILE A 75 7.65 1.19 8.51
C ILE A 75 8.07 0.08 7.54
N TYR A 76 7.95 -1.15 8.00
CA TYR A 76 8.29 -2.36 7.24
C TYR A 76 7.10 -3.33 7.21
N THR A 77 6.93 -4.07 6.11
CA THR A 77 5.96 -5.18 6.05
C THR A 77 6.25 -6.17 7.16
N ASP A 78 5.20 -6.57 7.87
CA ASP A 78 5.26 -7.64 8.85
C ASP A 78 5.14 -9.00 8.14
N HIS A 79 6.28 -9.61 7.81
CA HIS A 79 6.35 -10.87 7.07
C HIS A 79 5.92 -12.10 7.89
N ASP A 80 5.66 -11.96 9.19
CA ASP A 80 5.08 -13.04 10.00
C ASP A 80 3.58 -13.23 9.74
N PHE A 81 2.94 -12.27 9.05
CA PHE A 81 1.54 -12.34 8.66
C PHE A 81 1.39 -12.42 7.14
N THR A 82 0.38 -13.19 6.70
CA THR A 82 -0.06 -13.17 5.32
C THR A 82 -0.70 -11.82 4.96
N ASP A 83 -0.62 -11.45 3.69
CA ASP A 83 -1.32 -10.29 3.15
C ASP A 83 -2.80 -10.30 3.55
N LEU A 84 -3.29 -9.17 4.04
CA LEU A 84 -4.67 -9.03 4.51
C LEU A 84 -5.64 -8.90 3.35
N PHE A 85 -5.15 -8.35 2.24
CA PHE A 85 -5.93 -8.06 1.05
C PHE A 85 -5.04 -8.00 -0.17
N GLN A 86 -5.53 -8.57 -1.27
CA GLN A 86 -4.95 -8.39 -2.60
C GLN A 86 -6.08 -8.27 -3.62
N ALA A 87 -6.03 -7.28 -4.51
CA ALA A 87 -6.97 -7.17 -5.62
C ALA A 87 -6.42 -6.35 -6.79
N GLU A 88 -6.98 -6.59 -7.97
CA GLU A 88 -6.68 -5.80 -9.17
C GLU A 88 -7.47 -4.48 -9.19
N GLU A 89 -8.71 -4.51 -8.72
CA GLU A 89 -9.64 -3.39 -8.80
C GLU A 89 -9.47 -2.40 -7.65
N VAL A 90 -9.33 -1.12 -7.99
CA VAL A 90 -9.14 -0.04 -7.00
C VAL A 90 -10.35 0.13 -6.08
N SER A 91 -11.56 -0.12 -6.58
CA SER A 91 -12.80 -0.05 -5.79
C SER A 91 -12.83 -1.09 -4.68
N SER A 92 -12.30 -2.28 -4.93
CA SER A 92 -12.14 -3.33 -3.91
C SER A 92 -11.16 -2.92 -2.82
N MET A 93 -10.04 -2.29 -3.21
CA MET A 93 -9.05 -1.77 -2.26
C MET A 93 -9.64 -0.65 -1.39
N ILE A 94 -10.31 0.33 -2.01
CA ILE A 94 -10.96 1.43 -1.28
C ILE A 94 -11.98 0.89 -0.29
N ARG A 95 -12.81 -0.07 -0.73
CA ARG A 95 -13.80 -0.72 0.12
C ARG A 95 -13.15 -1.43 1.31
N PHE A 96 -12.11 -2.23 1.06
CA PHE A 96 -11.41 -2.95 2.12
C PHE A 96 -10.85 -1.99 3.18
N VAL A 97 -10.13 -0.94 2.77
CA VAL A 97 -9.58 0.06 3.71
C VAL A 97 -10.69 0.80 4.47
N SER A 98 -11.86 1.01 3.84
CA SER A 98 -13.00 1.64 4.50
C SER A 98 -13.66 0.75 5.54
N GLU A 99 -13.64 -0.56 5.36
CA GLU A 99 -14.16 -1.56 6.30
C GLU A 99 -13.20 -1.84 7.48
N MET A 100 -11.97 -1.29 7.46
CA MET A 100 -11.01 -1.42 8.55
C MET A 100 -11.26 -0.46 9.73
N GLN A 101 -12.12 0.56 9.55
CA GLN A 101 -12.47 1.56 10.58
C GLN A 101 -13.45 1.02 11.63
#